data_AF-A0A1H2TW13-F1
#
_entry.id   AF-A0A1H2TW13-F1
#
_cell.length_a   1.000
_cell.length_b   1.000
_cell.length_c   1.000
_cell.angle_alpha   90.00
_cell.angle_beta   90.00
_cell.angle_gamma   90.00
#
_symmetry.space_group_name_H-M   'P 1'
#
loop_
_entity.id
_entity.type
_entity.pdbx_description
1 polymer ?
#
loop_
_entity_poly.entity_id
_entity_poly.type
_entity_poly.pdbx_seq_one_letter_code
_entity_poly.pdbx_strand_id
1 'polypeptide(L)'
;YTEYEVPYTRIIEHKHFEYGTQPRTVITREYPASWSRGDEPYYAMNNEKNNSLYAKYKALADEEGHVIFGGRLGMYKYFDMDDTIAVALDCVKKELD
;
A
#
# COMPACT_ATOMS: atom_id res chain seq x y z
N TYR A 1 11.16 14.48 -15.66
CA TYR A 1 9.85 14.32 -16.31
C TYR A 1 8.78 14.45 -15.26
N THR A 2 8.02 15.53 -15.32
CA THR A 2 6.81 15.77 -14.51
C THR A 2 5.75 16.49 -15.37
N GLU A 3 5.92 16.44 -16.69
CA GLU A 3 5.07 17.09 -17.67
C GLU A 3 3.75 16.33 -17.80
N TYR A 4 2.64 17.05 -17.78
CA TYR A 4 1.29 16.47 -17.87
C TYR A 4 1.04 15.63 -19.13
N GLU A 5 1.67 16.02 -20.25
CA GLU A 5 1.51 15.36 -21.55
C GLU A 5 2.16 13.97 -21.62
N VAL A 6 3.01 13.61 -20.65
CA VAL A 6 3.63 12.29 -20.58
C VAL A 6 2.68 11.33 -19.85
N PRO A 7 2.21 10.23 -20.48
CA PRO A 7 1.12 9.43 -19.94
C PRO A 7 1.50 8.51 -18.76
N TYR A 8 2.79 8.29 -18.52
CA TYR A 8 3.31 7.50 -17.40
C TYR A 8 4.00 8.41 -16.38
N THR A 9 3.91 8.04 -15.10
CA THR A 9 4.52 8.81 -14.00
C THR A 9 6.01 8.50 -13.85
N ARG A 10 6.43 7.27 -14.17
CA ARG A 10 7.79 6.77 -13.93
C ARG A 10 8.24 5.81 -15.02
N ILE A 11 9.56 5.75 -15.23
CA ILE A 11 10.25 4.65 -15.88
C ILE A 11 11.15 4.02 -14.83
N ILE A 12 10.96 2.73 -14.58
CA ILE A 12 11.77 1.95 -13.64
C ILE A 12 12.62 1.00 -14.46
N GLU A 13 13.94 1.19 -14.44
CA GLU A 13 14.88 0.25 -15.02
C GLU A 13 15.48 -0.62 -13.90
N HIS A 14 14.95 -1.83 -13.77
CA HIS A 14 15.14 -2.68 -12.57
C HIS A 14 16.59 -3.09 -12.33
N LYS A 15 17.42 -3.17 -13.37
CA LYS A 15 18.83 -3.58 -13.21
C LYS A 15 19.60 -2.67 -12.27
N HIS A 16 19.20 -1.41 -12.14
CA HIS A 16 19.91 -0.42 -11.34
C HIS A 16 19.66 -0.58 -9.83
N PHE A 17 18.64 -1.34 -9.40
CA PHE A 17 18.43 -1.61 -7.98
C PHE A 17 19.57 -2.44 -7.36
N GLU A 18 20.18 -3.32 -8.15
CA GLU A 18 21.28 -4.20 -7.71
C GLU A 18 22.54 -4.02 -8.57
N TYR A 19 22.80 -2.81 -9.06
CA TYR A 19 24.02 -2.44 -9.79
C TYR A 19 24.34 -3.29 -11.04
N GLY A 20 23.30 -3.79 -11.73
CA GLY A 20 23.44 -4.67 -12.88
C GLY A 20 24.15 -4.05 -14.09
N THR A 21 25.05 -4.82 -14.71
CA THR A 21 25.85 -4.44 -15.90
C THR A 21 25.50 -5.25 -17.15
N GLN A 22 24.48 -6.11 -17.07
CA GLN A 22 24.07 -6.98 -18.16
C GLN A 22 23.72 -6.18 -19.44
N PRO A 23 23.96 -6.75 -20.64
CA PRO A 23 23.74 -6.05 -21.91
C PRO A 23 22.27 -5.84 -22.26
N ARG A 24 21.34 -6.56 -21.60
CA ARG A 24 19.89 -6.42 -21.79
C ARG A 24 19.23 -5.95 -20.51
N THR A 25 18.16 -5.18 -20.63
CA THR A 25 17.47 -4.60 -19.49
C THR A 25 15.96 -4.74 -19.61
N VAL A 26 15.28 -4.66 -18.48
CA VAL A 26 13.82 -4.61 -18.41
C VAL A 26 13.43 -3.27 -17.84
N ILE A 27 12.56 -2.56 -18.55
CA ILE A 27 11.97 -1.31 -18.08
C ILE A 27 10.48 -1.51 -17.82
N THR A 28 9.98 -0.84 -16.79
CA THR A 28 8.54 -0.72 -16.52
C THR A 28 8.14 0.74 -16.64
N ARG A 29 7.08 1.02 -17.39
CA ARG A 29 6.39 2.31 -17.36
C ARG A 29 5.20 2.20 -16.43
N GLU A 30 5.15 3.06 -15.42
CA GLU A 30 4.07 3.07 -14.43
C GLU A 30 2.99 4.07 -14.87
N TYR A 31 1.74 3.61 -14.99
CA TYR A 31 0.61 4.44 -15.41
C TYR A 31 -0.35 4.64 -14.24
N PRO A 32 -0.83 5.87 -14.01
CA PRO A 32 -1.90 6.10 -13.05
C PRO A 32 -3.20 5.52 -13.60
N ALA A 33 -4.05 4.98 -12.71
CA ALA A 33 -5.34 4.46 -13.07
C ALA A 33 -6.39 4.88 -12.04
N SER A 34 -7.59 5.18 -12.51
CA SER A 34 -8.76 5.27 -11.63
C SER A 34 -9.05 3.90 -11.06
N TRP A 35 -9.21 3.81 -9.75
CA TRP A 35 -9.50 2.54 -9.08
C TRP A 35 -10.97 2.15 -9.23
N SER A 36 -11.20 0.86 -9.45
CA SER A 36 -12.52 0.23 -9.42
C SER A 36 -12.48 -1.12 -8.67
N ARG A 37 -13.64 -1.59 -8.24
CA ARG A 37 -13.73 -2.82 -7.44
C ARG A 37 -13.25 -4.01 -8.28
N GLY A 38 -12.22 -4.70 -7.80
CA GLY A 38 -11.55 -5.79 -8.52
C GLY A 38 -10.12 -5.42 -8.91
N ASP A 39 -9.78 -4.13 -8.94
CA ASP A 39 -8.41 -3.67 -9.13
C ASP A 39 -7.61 -3.78 -7.84
N GLU A 40 -6.29 -3.98 -7.98
CA GLU A 40 -5.35 -3.97 -6.86
C GLU A 40 -5.38 -2.58 -6.18
N PRO A 41 -5.77 -2.48 -4.89
CA PRO A 41 -5.84 -1.20 -4.22
C PRO A 41 -4.43 -0.75 -3.85
N TYR A 42 -3.80 0.17 -4.57
CA TYR A 42 -2.42 0.61 -4.25
C TYR A 42 -2.34 1.66 -3.14
N TYR A 43 -3.14 2.73 -3.23
CA TYR A 43 -3.07 3.88 -2.32
C TYR A 43 -4.42 4.16 -1.67
N ALA A 44 -4.43 4.36 -0.34
CA ALA A 44 -5.62 4.80 0.37
C ALA A 44 -5.93 6.27 0.03
N MET A 45 -7.19 6.56 -0.29
CA MET A 45 -7.65 7.93 -0.54
C MET A 45 -8.15 8.54 0.77
N ASN A 46 -7.26 9.19 1.50
CA ASN A 46 -7.58 9.81 2.78
C ASN A 46 -8.39 11.10 2.59
N ASN A 47 -9.71 10.98 2.70
CA ASN A 47 -10.65 12.10 2.70
C ASN A 47 -11.75 11.84 3.75
N GLU A 48 -12.55 12.86 4.06
CA GLU A 48 -13.58 12.78 5.10
C GLU A 48 -14.56 11.62 4.89
N LYS A 49 -15.02 11.42 3.65
CA LYS A 49 -15.94 10.33 3.29
C LYS A 49 -15.35 8.96 3.60
N ASN A 50 -14.13 8.71 3.15
CA ASN A 50 -13.47 7.41 3.29
C ASN A 50 -13.01 7.17 4.73
N ASN A 51 -12.53 8.20 5.42
CA ASN A 51 -12.15 8.10 6.83
C ASN A 51 -13.36 7.80 7.71
N SER A 52 -14.51 8.44 7.44
CA SER A 52 -15.77 8.16 8.14
C SER A 52 -16.28 6.75 7.88
N LEU A 53 -16.10 6.23 6.65
CA LEU A 53 -16.45 4.85 6.32
C LEU A 53 -15.53 3.86 7.02
N TYR A 54 -14.22 4.10 7.00
CA TYR A 54 -13.25 3.29 7.72
C TYR A 54 -13.54 3.24 9.22
N ALA A 55 -13.87 4.37 9.85
CA ALA A 55 -14.22 4.40 11.27
C ALA A 55 -15.39 3.46 11.63
N LYS A 56 -16.39 3.35 10.75
CA LYS A 56 -17.51 2.39 10.92
C LYS A 56 -17.03 0.94 10.82
N TYR A 57 -16.18 0.63 9.85
CA TYR A 57 -15.60 -0.71 9.73
C TYR A 57 -14.65 -1.05 10.88
N LYS A 58 -13.93 -0.06 11.41
CA LYS A 58 -13.05 -0.24 12.56
C LYS A 58 -13.85 -0.59 13.82
N ALA A 59 -14.98 0.07 14.04
CA ALA A 59 -15.89 -0.28 15.15
C ALA A 59 -16.39 -1.73 15.04
N LEU A 60 -16.78 -2.17 13.84
CA LEU A 60 -17.17 -3.57 13.60
C LEU A 60 -16.01 -4.55 13.81
N ALA A 61 -14.81 -4.20 13.34
CA ALA A 61 -13.62 -5.00 13.54
C ALA A 61 -13.25 -5.16 15.02
N ASP A 62 -13.48 -4.12 15.83
CA ASP A 62 -13.23 -4.15 17.29
C ASP A 62 -14.20 -5.04 18.05
N GLU A 63 -15.36 -5.35 17.48
CA GLU A 63 -16.32 -6.30 18.03
C GLU A 63 -15.95 -7.76 17.70
N GLU A 64 -15.06 -8.01 16.73
CA GLU A 64 -14.67 -9.36 16.33
C GLU A 64 -13.52 -9.94 17.16
N GLY A 65 -13.89 -10.57 18.28
CA GLY A 65 -12.96 -11.04 19.31
C GLY A 65 -11.97 -12.15 18.92
N HIS A 66 -12.03 -12.69 17.71
CA HIS A 66 -11.13 -13.75 17.25
C HIS A 66 -10.41 -13.42 15.94
N VAL A 67 -10.51 -12.17 15.46
CA VAL A 67 -9.89 -11.74 14.20
C VAL A 67 -9.08 -10.48 14.42
N ILE A 68 -7.80 -10.51 14.01
CA ILE A 68 -6.91 -9.35 14.06
C ILE A 68 -6.84 -8.72 12.66
N PHE A 69 -7.24 -7.47 12.54
CA PHE A 69 -7.14 -6.70 11.30
C PHE A 69 -5.87 -5.84 11.29
N GLY A 70 -4.94 -6.18 10.40
CA GLY A 70 -3.63 -5.52 10.32
C GLY A 70 -3.18 -5.15 8.90
N GLY A 71 -2.03 -4.49 8.83
CA GLY A 71 -1.40 -4.09 7.58
C GLY A 71 -2.16 -3.00 6.82
N ARG A 72 -1.63 -2.64 5.64
CA ARG A 72 -2.13 -1.50 4.85
C ARG A 72 -3.63 -1.61 4.49
N LEU A 73 -4.08 -2.83 4.20
CA LEU A 73 -5.46 -3.10 3.77
C LEU A 73 -6.43 -3.20 4.95
N GLY A 74 -6.06 -3.92 6.01
CA GLY A 74 -6.90 -4.08 7.20
C GLY A 74 -7.06 -2.79 7.99
N MET A 75 -6.06 -1.89 7.91
CA MET A 75 -6.05 -0.62 8.66
C MET A 75 -6.36 0.61 7.79
N TYR A 76 -6.65 0.43 6.49
CA TYR A 76 -6.89 1.50 5.52
C TYR A 76 -5.85 2.63 5.59
N LYS A 77 -4.56 2.26 5.54
CA LYS A 77 -3.45 3.20 5.63
C LYS A 77 -2.38 2.87 4.61
N TYR A 78 -1.66 3.89 4.16
CA TYR A 78 -0.39 3.68 3.49
C TYR A 78 0.68 3.44 4.57
N PHE A 79 1.48 2.39 4.39
CA PHE A 79 2.62 2.07 5.23
C PHE A 79 3.82 1.84 4.32
N ASP A 80 4.97 2.35 4.73
CA ASP A 80 6.23 1.86 4.20
C ASP A 80 6.52 0.45 4.76
N MET A 81 7.56 -0.22 4.24
CA MET A 81 7.85 -1.61 4.60
C MET A 81 8.25 -1.75 6.08
N ASP A 82 9.01 -0.80 6.60
CA ASP A 82 9.45 -0.76 8.00
C ASP A 82 8.30 -0.44 8.96
N ASP A 83 7.40 0.49 8.62
CA ASP A 83 6.16 0.73 9.38
C ASP A 83 5.33 -0.55 9.50
N THR A 84 5.20 -1.29 8.40
CA THR A 84 4.45 -2.55 8.37
C THR A 84 5.08 -3.59 9.30
N ILE A 85 6.41 -3.70 9.31
CA ILE A 85 7.14 -4.61 10.20
C ILE A 85 6.96 -4.18 11.66
N ALA A 86 7.13 -2.89 11.96
CA ALA A 86 6.98 -2.37 13.32
C ALA A 86 5.59 -2.64 13.88
N VAL A 87 4.54 -2.32 13.12
CA VAL A 87 3.14 -2.55 13.52
C VAL A 87 2.84 -4.05 13.70
N ALA A 88 3.42 -4.91 12.87
CA ALA A 88 3.26 -6.36 13.02
C ALA A 88 3.93 -6.88 14.30
N LEU A 89 5.13 -6.41 14.62
CA LEU A 89 5.85 -6.79 15.85
C LEU A 89 5.12 -6.29 17.10
N ASP A 90 4.63 -5.05 17.08
CA ASP A 90 3.82 -4.50 18.17
C ASP A 90 2.53 -5.30 18.38
N CYS A 91 1.89 -5.73 17.29
CA CYS A 91 0.72 -6.60 17.34
C CYS A 91 1.05 -7.95 18.00
N VAL A 92 2.14 -8.60 17.59
CA VAL A 92 2.59 -9.87 18.19
C VAL A 92 2.81 -9.71 19.69
N LYS A 93 3.54 -8.66 20.10
CA LYS A 93 3.80 -8.37 21.50
C LYS A 93 2.53 -8.12 22.32
N LYS A 94 1.51 -7.50 21.72
CA LYS A 94 0.24 -7.20 22.42
C LYS A 94 -0.63 -8.44 22.60
N GLU A 95 -0.59 -9.38 21.65
CA GLU A 95 -1.55 -10.48 21.58
C GLU A 95 -0.97 -11.82 22.06
N LEU A 96 0.37 -11.97 22.07
CA LEU A 96 1.04 -13.24 22.40
C LEU A 96 1.95 -13.17 23.65
N ASP A 97 2.31 -11.99 24.15
CA ASP A 97 3.06 -11.81 25.40
C ASP A 97 2.10 -11.45 26.57
#